data_AF-A0A9E0DFW6-F1
#
_entry.id   AF-A0A9E0DFW6-F1
#
_cell.length_a   1.000
_cell.length_b   1.000
_cell.length_c   1.000
_cell.angle_alpha   90.00
_cell.angle_beta   90.00
_cell.angle_gamma   90.00
#
_symmetry.space_group_name_H-M   'P 1'
#
loop_
_entity.id
_entity.type
_entity.pdbx_description
1 polymer ?
#
loop_
_entity_poly.entity_id
_entity_poly.type
_entity_poly.pdbx_seq_one_letter_code
_entity_poly.pdbx_strand_id
1 'polypeptide(L)' 'MKTQLRGTSQSITIDTDGPMTVIGESINPTRRNRLTAAFTERQYDYVLQLATSQVQAGADILDINVGVPGVN' A
#
# COMPACT_ATOMS: atom_id res chain seq x y z
N MET A 1 0.50 16.38 17.65
CA MET A 1 1.55 15.33 17.48
C MET A 1 1.93 15.28 16.01
N LYS A 2 3.22 15.17 15.68
CA LYS A 2 3.69 15.10 14.30
C LYS A 2 4.49 13.81 14.07
N THR A 3 4.13 13.07 13.02
CA THR A 3 4.83 11.86 12.56
C THR A 3 5.31 12.09 11.13
N GLN A 4 6.59 11.85 10.87
CA GLN A 4 7.15 11.98 9.52
C GLN A 4 7.42 10.59 8.94
N LEU A 5 6.85 10.31 7.77
CA LEU A 5 7.13 9.13 6.96
C LEU A 5 8.02 9.53 5.79
N ARG A 6 9.09 8.77 5.54
CA ARG A 6 10.02 9.03 4.43
C ARG A 6 10.04 7.85 3.48
N GLY A 7 9.70 8.11 2.22
CA GLY A 7 10.01 7.24 1.10
C GLY A 7 11.33 7.63 0.44
N THR A 8 11.67 6.95 -0.64
CA THR A 8 12.89 7.23 -1.43
C THR A 8 12.80 8.53 -2.22
N SER A 9 11.61 8.91 -2.68
CA SER A 9 11.37 10.10 -3.51
C SER A 9 10.56 11.20 -2.82
N GLN A 10 9.84 10.88 -1.74
CA GLN A 10 8.91 11.80 -1.08
C GLN A 10 8.90 11.61 0.43
N SER A 11 8.50 12.65 1.16
CA SER A 11 8.26 12.59 2.61
C SER A 11 6.89 13.18 2.91
N ILE A 12 6.16 12.54 3.82
CA ILE A 12 4.81 12.94 4.24
C ILE A 12 4.85 13.19 5.75
N THR A 13 4.19 14.27 6.19
CA THR A 13 4.03 14.58 7.61
C THR A 13 2.57 14.41 7.98
N ILE A 14 2.31 13.48 8.90
CA ILE A 14 1.00 13.28 9.52
C ILE A 14 0.98 14.13 10.79
N ASP A 15 0.10 15.11 10.83
CA ASP A 15 -0.05 16.07 11.92
C ASP A 15 -1.49 16.03 12.45
N THR A 16 -1.67 16.03 13.77
CA THR A 16 -3.01 16.03 14.40
C THR A 16 -3.83 17.26 14.05
N ASP A 17 -3.16 18.38 13.76
CA ASP A 17 -3.78 19.65 13.40
C ASP A 17 -3.69 19.94 11.88
N GLY A 18 -3.23 18.96 11.10
CA GLY A 18 -2.99 19.06 9.66
C GLY A 18 -4.16 18.55 8.80
N PRO A 19 -3.99 18.57 7.46
CA PRO A 19 -4.97 17.96 6.57
C PRO A 19 -5.04 16.44 6.78
N MET A 20 -6.19 15.86 6.45
CA MET A 20 -6.36 14.40 6.46
C MET A 20 -5.33 13.75 5.52
N THR A 21 -4.68 12.70 6.01
CA THR A 21 -3.83 11.81 5.20
C THR A 21 -4.59 10.51 4.91
N VAL A 22 -4.71 10.15 3.64
CA VAL A 22 -5.39 8.93 3.19
C VAL A 22 -4.38 7.79 3.05
N ILE A 23 -4.67 6.67 3.72
CA ILE A 23 -3.88 5.43 3.61
C ILE A 23 -4.68 4.43 2.79
N GLY A 24 -4.18 4.06 1.61
CA GLY A 24 -4.79 3.05 0.75
C GLY A 24 -4.48 1.63 1.25
N GLU A 25 -5.52 0.83 1.52
CA GLU A 25 -5.42 -0.50 2.15
C GLU A 25 -5.56 -1.69 1.18
N SER A 26 -5.73 -1.45 -0.12
CA SER A 26 -6.14 -2.51 -1.06
C SER A 26 -5.06 -3.55 -1.34
N ILE A 27 -3.79 -3.30 -0.99
CA ILE A 27 -2.69 -4.26 -1.16
C ILE A 27 -2.61 -5.14 0.09
N ASN A 28 -3.61 -6.01 0.23
CA ASN A 28 -3.67 -7.01 1.29
C ASN A 28 -4.25 -8.33 0.73
N PRO A 29 -3.50 -9.45 0.79
CA PRO A 29 -3.89 -10.72 0.18
C PRO A 29 -5.00 -11.44 0.95
N THR A 30 -5.38 -10.98 2.15
CA THR A 30 -6.41 -11.62 2.98
C THR A 30 -7.73 -11.73 2.19
N ARG A 31 -8.16 -12.97 1.92
CA ARG A 31 -9.35 -13.30 1.10
C ARG A 31 -9.31 -12.75 -0.35
N ARG A 32 -8.14 -12.39 -0.88
CA ARG A 32 -7.96 -11.91 -2.26
C ARG A 32 -7.13 -12.88 -3.09
N ASN A 33 -7.75 -13.95 -3.59
CA ASN A 33 -7.09 -15.04 -4.33
C ASN A 33 -6.13 -14.57 -5.43
N ARG A 34 -6.52 -13.54 -6.21
CA ARG A 34 -5.66 -12.99 -7.28
C ARG A 34 -4.40 -12.30 -6.74
N LEU A 35 -4.52 -11.60 -5.61
CA LEU A 35 -3.38 -10.92 -4.99
C LEU A 35 -2.46 -11.92 -4.28
N THR A 36 -3.04 -12.94 -3.64
CA THR A 36 -2.31 -14.09 -3.11
C THR A 36 -1.47 -14.75 -4.20
N ALA A 37 -2.07 -15.11 -5.35
CA ALA A 37 -1.34 -15.71 -6.47
C ALA A 37 -0.23 -14.80 -6.99
N ALA A 38 -0.51 -13.49 -7.16
CA ALA A 38 0.49 -12.51 -7.58
C ALA A 38 1.73 -12.49 -6.66
N PHE A 39 1.54 -12.56 -5.34
CA PHE A 39 2.66 -12.65 -4.39
C PHE A 39 3.37 -14.01 -4.42
N THR A 40 2.62 -15.12 -4.45
CA THR A 40 3.20 -16.48 -4.47
C THR A 40 3.99 -16.76 -5.75
N GLU A 41 3.50 -16.32 -6.90
CA GLU A 41 4.12 -16.53 -8.21
C GLU A 41 5.14 -15.44 -8.57
N ARG A 42 5.35 -14.45 -7.68
CA ARG A 42 6.21 -13.27 -7.91
C ARG A 42 5.83 -12.48 -9.17
N GLN A 43 4.55 -12.47 -9.51
CA GLN A 43 3.98 -11.72 -10.64
C GLN A 43 3.36 -10.42 -10.14
N TYR A 44 4.16 -9.36 -10.11
CA TYR A 44 3.78 -8.11 -9.43
C TYR A 44 2.96 -7.12 -10.26
N ASP A 45 2.67 -7.41 -11.53
CA ASP A 45 1.91 -6.50 -12.40
C ASP A 45 0.56 -6.10 -11.78
N TYR A 46 -0.14 -7.07 -11.18
CA TYR A 46 -1.41 -6.80 -10.50
C TYR A 46 -1.23 -5.97 -9.21
N VAL A 47 -0.13 -6.17 -8.47
CA VAL A 47 0.20 -5.38 -7.28
C VAL A 47 0.47 -3.92 -7.68
N LEU A 48 1.24 -3.71 -8.75
CA LEU A 48 1.55 -2.40 -9.29
C LEU A 48 0.29 -1.70 -9.79
N GLN A 49 -0.58 -2.40 -10.50
CA GLN A 49 -1.86 -1.86 -10.95
C GLN A 49 -2.72 -1.38 -9.76
N LEU A 50 -2.80 -2.17 -8.69
CA LEU A 50 -3.50 -1.78 -7.46
C LEU A 50 -2.86 -0.55 -6.81
N ALA A 51 -1.54 -0.50 -6.72
CA ALA A 51 -0.81 0.65 -6.17
C ALA A 51 -1.13 1.92 -6.96
N THR A 52 -1.00 1.89 -8.29
CA THR A 52 -1.31 3.02 -9.17
C THR A 52 -2.76 3.47 -9.03
N SER A 53 -3.72 2.53 -8.99
CA SER A 53 -5.14 2.87 -8.87
C SER A 53 -5.48 3.59 -7.56
N GLN A 54 -4.82 3.22 -6.46
CA GLN A 54 -5.05 3.87 -5.16
C GLN A 54 -4.46 5.27 -5.12
N VAL A 55 -3.26 5.46 -5.68
CA VAL A 55 -2.67 6.80 -5.81
C VAL A 55 -3.55 7.70 -6.67
N GLN A 56 -4.06 7.20 -7.80
CA GLN A 56 -5.00 7.94 -8.65
C GLN A 56 -6.33 8.26 -7.95
N ALA A 57 -6.75 7.42 -7.01
CA ALA A 57 -7.93 7.65 -6.18
C ALA A 57 -7.68 8.61 -5.00
N GLY A 58 -6.45 9.13 -4.85
CA GLY A 58 -6.09 10.11 -3.82
C GLY A 58 -5.45 9.53 -2.55
N ALA A 59 -4.95 8.29 -2.59
CA ALA A 59 -4.16 7.77 -1.48
C ALA A 59 -2.79 8.49 -1.39
N ASP A 60 -2.49 9.07 -0.24
CA ASP A 60 -1.20 9.71 0.04
C ASP A 60 -0.12 8.66 0.38
N ILE A 61 -0.54 7.62 1.09
CA ILE A 61 0.31 6.50 1.53
C ILE A 61 -0.39 5.20 1.15
N LEU A 62 0.39 4.15 0.89
CA LEU A 62 -0.13 2.80 0.67
C LEU A 62 0.28 1.90 1.83
N ASP A 63 -0.69 1.22 2.44
CA ASP A 63 -0.45 0.09 3.31
C ASP A 63 -0.22 -1.16 2.45
N ILE A 64 0.84 -1.91 2.76
CA ILE A 64 1.25 -3.08 1.99
C ILE A 64 1.41 -4.26 2.94
N ASN A 65 0.51 -5.22 2.82
CA ASN A 65 0.61 -6.51 3.50
C ASN A 65 0.99 -7.59 2.50
N VAL A 66 2.09 -8.31 2.78
CA VAL A 66 2.59 -9.44 1.97
C VAL A 66 2.43 -10.79 2.68
N GLY A 67 1.68 -10.81 3.78
CA GLY A 67 1.44 -12.00 4.59
C GLY A 67 0.59 -13.02 3.85
N VAL A 68 1.25 -13.93 3.15
CA VAL A 68 0.64 -15.10 2.53
C VAL A 68 1.35 -16.34 3.08
N PRO A 69 0.62 -17.34 3.63
CA PRO A 69 1.23 -18.60 4.01
C PRO A 69 2.00 -19.21 2.82
N GLY A 70 3.32 -19.42 2.97
CA GLY A 70 4.18 -20.00 1.93
C GLY A 70 5.01 -19.01 1.10
N VAL A 71 4.90 -17.70 1.35
CA VAL A 71 5.80 -16.68 0.78
C VAL A 71 6.86 -16.31 1.84
N ASN A 72 8.10 -16.78 1.66
CA ASN A 72 9.28 -16.43 2.46
C ASN A 72 10.41 -15.94 1.54
#